data_AF-A0A924YV62-F1
#
_entry.id   AF-A0A924YV62-F1
#
_cell.length_a   1.000
_cell.length_b   1.000
_cell.length_c   1.000
_cell.angle_alpha   90.00
_cell.angle_beta   90.00
_cell.angle_gamma   90.00
#
_symmetry.space_group_name_H-M   'P 1'
#
loop_
_entity.id
_entity.type
_entity.pdbx_description
1 polymer ?
#
loop_
_entity_poly.entity_id
_entity_poly.type
_entity_poly.pdbx_seq_one_letter_code
_entity_poly.pdbx_strand_id
1 'polypeptide(L)' 'IRVQLASRGIPICGDGKYGSKTKLDGWLALHAASLTFEHPTQRVPITVTAPLPTEWKRFGFVTH' A
#
# COMPACT_ATOMS: atom_id res chain seq x y z
N ILE A 1 0.13 -9.13 -4.55
CA ILE A 1 0.90 -7.88 -4.82
C ILE A 1 2.38 -8.07 -4.52
N ARG A 2 2.82 -8.18 -3.24
CA ARG A 2 4.23 -8.33 -2.83
C ARG A 2 5.03 -9.39 -3.61
N VAL A 3 4.64 -10.66 -3.50
CA VAL A 3 5.32 -11.79 -4.18
C VAL A 3 5.27 -11.69 -5.71
N GLN A 4 4.17 -11.16 -6.24
CA GLN A 4 3.94 -11.00 -7.69
C GLN A 4 4.85 -9.93 -8.30
N LEU A 5 5.08 -8.84 -7.56
CA LEU A 5 6.00 -7.77 -7.96
C LEU A 5 7.45 -8.23 -7.82
N ALA A 6 7.79 -8.92 -6.74
CA ALA A 6 9.11 -9.50 -6.55
C ALA A 6 9.47 -10.57 -7.58
N SER A 7 8.53 -11.46 -7.94
CA SER A 7 8.78 -12.48 -8.98
C SER A 7 9.03 -11.89 -10.37
N ARG A 8 8.60 -10.65 -10.61
CA ARG A 8 8.89 -9.87 -11.81
C ARG A 8 10.15 -9.03 -11.71
N GLY A 9 10.92 -9.16 -10.63
CA GLY A 9 12.16 -8.40 -10.39
C GLY A 9 11.94 -6.97 -9.90
N ILE A 10 10.73 -6.60 -9.49
CA ILE A 10 10.37 -5.24 -9.05
C ILE A 10 9.80 -5.29 -7.62
N PRO A 11 10.58 -5.67 -6.60
CA PRO A 11 10.08 -5.77 -5.24
C PRO A 11 9.66 -4.42 -4.67
N ILE A 12 8.66 -4.42 -3.79
CA ILE A 12 8.14 -3.20 -3.14
C ILE A 12 9.22 -2.60 -2.21
N CYS A 13 9.34 -1.27 -2.16
CA CYS A 13 10.25 -0.60 -1.23
C CYS A 13 9.94 -0.97 0.23
N GLY A 14 10.98 -1.29 1.01
CA GLY A 14 10.83 -1.75 2.39
C GLY A 14 10.54 -3.26 2.54
N ASP A 15 10.29 -3.97 1.44
CA ASP A 15 9.98 -5.41 1.47
C ASP A 15 11.24 -6.30 1.50
N GLY A 16 11.97 -6.29 2.62
CA GLY A 16 13.19 -7.08 2.76
C GLY A 16 12.97 -8.59 2.56
N LYS A 17 11.79 -9.11 2.93
CA LYS A 17 11.43 -10.53 2.75
C LYS A 17 11.39 -10.94 1.28
N TYR A 18 11.00 -10.03 0.39
CA TYR A 18 10.84 -10.31 -1.04
C TYR A 18 11.89 -9.61 -1.91
N GLY A 19 13.07 -9.27 -1.34
CA GLY A 19 14.24 -8.84 -2.11
C GLY A 19 14.39 -7.33 -2.31
N SER A 20 13.63 -6.51 -1.58
CA SER A 20 13.83 -5.07 -1.58
C SER A 20 15.16 -4.70 -0.90
N LYS A 21 15.97 -3.90 -1.60
CA LYS A 21 17.21 -3.34 -1.03
C LYS A 21 16.97 -2.02 -0.29
N THR A 22 15.85 -1.35 -0.58
CA THR A 22 15.45 -0.10 0.06
C THR A 22 14.87 -0.39 1.43
N LYS A 23 15.44 0.23 2.47
CA LYS A 23 14.91 0.18 3.84
C LYS A 23 13.99 1.37 4.08
N LEU A 24 12.84 1.14 4.70
CA LEU A 24 11.88 2.17 5.10
C LEU A 24 11.58 2.07 6.61
N ASP A 25 12.60 1.93 7.46
CA ASP A 25 12.43 1.81 8.93
C ASP A 25 11.39 0.77 9.37
N GLY A 26 11.38 -0.39 8.72
CA GLY A 26 10.40 -1.47 8.98
C GLY A 26 9.04 -1.28 8.31
N TRP A 27 8.80 -0.18 7.61
CA TRP A 27 7.62 0.04 6.79
C TRP A 27 7.72 -0.66 5.44
N LEU A 28 6.56 -0.92 4.86
CA LEU A 28 6.39 -1.40 3.50
C LEU A 28 5.69 -0.32 2.71
N ALA A 29 6.21 0.09 1.55
CA ALA A 29 5.56 1.04 0.65
C ALA A 29 4.36 0.42 -0.10
N LEU A 30 3.44 -0.18 0.65
CA LEU A 30 2.19 -0.75 0.17
C LEU A 30 1.05 -0.30 1.09
N HIS A 31 0.11 0.47 0.56
CA HIS A 31 -1.04 1.05 1.27
C HIS A 31 -2.34 0.72 0.54
N ALA A 32 -3.37 0.32 1.28
CA ALA A 32 -4.71 0.13 0.73
C ALA A 32 -5.43 1.48 0.71
N ALA A 33 -5.25 2.24 -0.36
CA ALA A 33 -5.74 3.62 -0.47
C ALA A 33 -7.27 3.73 -0.53
N SER A 34 -7.96 2.75 -1.10
CA SER A 34 -9.42 2.70 -1.14
C SER A 34 -9.93 1.27 -1.14
N LEU A 35 -11.15 1.09 -0.66
CA LEU A 35 -11.89 -0.15 -0.71
C LEU A 35 -13.33 0.15 -1.11
N THR A 36 -13.79 -0.51 -2.16
CA THR A 36 -15.20 -0.45 -2.59
C THR A 36 -15.83 -1.82 -2.35
N PHE A 37 -16.97 -1.83 -1.68
CA PHE A 37 -17.74 -3.04 -1.40
C PHE A 37 -19.23 -2.73 -1.33
N GLU A 38 -20.06 -3.76 -1.47
CA GLU A 38 -21.51 -3.61 -1.35
C GLU A 38 -21.92 -3.48 0.12
N HIS A 39 -22.71 -2.45 0.46
CA HIS A 39 -23.20 -2.28 1.82
C HIS A 39 -24.06 -3.49 2.24
N PRO A 40 -23.75 -4.13 3.39
CA PRO A 40 -24.32 -5.42 3.74
C PRO A 40 -25.84 -5.43 3.89
N THR A 41 -26.46 -4.28 4.19
CA THR A 41 -27.92 -4.15 4.33
C THR A 41 -28.59 -3.32 3.25
N GLN A 42 -27.88 -2.35 2.67
CA GLN A 42 -28.48 -1.42 1.69
C GLN A 42 -28.27 -1.90 0.25
N ARG A 43 -27.37 -2.87 0.03
CA ARG A 43 -27.03 -3.43 -1.28
C ARG A 43 -26.60 -2.39 -2.32
N VAL A 44 -26.06 -1.26 -1.84
CA VAL A 44 -25.50 -0.20 -2.66
C VAL A 44 -23.98 -0.20 -2.52
N PRO A 45 -23.22 0.15 -3.58
CA PRO A 45 -21.77 0.27 -3.49
C PRO A 45 -21.37 1.38 -2.53
N ILE A 46 -20.47 1.08 -1.61
CA ILE A 46 -19.81 2.06 -0.74
C ILE A 46 -18.32 2.02 -1.00
N THR A 47 -17.71 3.19 -1.09
CA THR A 47 -16.27 3.37 -1.20
C THR A 47 -15.76 4.05 0.06
N VAL A 48 -14.77 3.44 0.71
CA VAL A 48 -14.02 4.05 1.81
C VAL A 48 -12.60 4.33 1.31
N THR A 49 -12.09 5.53 1.60
CA THR A 49 -10.74 5.96 1.22
C THR A 49 -9.90 6.15 2.48
N ALA A 50 -8.69 5.62 2.50
CA ALA A 50 -7.72 5.83 3.56
C ALA A 50 -6.65 6.83 3.08
N PRO A 51 -6.47 7.96 3.79
CA PRO A 51 -5.42 8.92 3.44
C PRO A 51 -4.03 8.27 3.53
N LEU A 52 -3.05 8.85 2.83
CA LEU A 52 -1.68 8.37 2.89
C LEU A 52 -1.15 8.50 4.33
N PRO A 53 -0.47 7.47 4.89
CA PRO A 53 0.08 7.55 6.23
C PRO A 53 1.02 8.75 6.40
N THR A 54 0.86 9.50 7.49
CA THR A 54 1.66 10.72 7.72
C THR A 54 3.14 10.39 7.88
N GLU A 55 3.44 9.22 8.43
CA GLU A 55 4.78 8.67 8.64
C GLU A 55 5.52 8.47 7.32
N TRP A 56 4.82 8.42 6.19
CA TRP A 56 5.43 8.21 4.88
C TRP A 56 5.93 9.51 4.25
N LYS A 57 5.53 10.67 4.77
CA LYS A 57 6.07 11.98 4.35
C LYS A 57 7.59 12.04 4.51
N ARG A 58 8.14 11.40 5.55
CA ARG A 58 9.59 11.33 5.78
C ARG A 58 10.36 10.54 4.71
N PHE A 59 9.66 9.71 3.95
CA PHE A 59 10.21 8.96 2.82
C PHE A 59 9.99 9.68 1.48
N GLY A 60 9.44 10.90 1.49
CA GLY A 60 9.12 11.67 0.29
C GLY A 60 7.81 11.26 -0.40
N PHE A 61 7.02 10.37 0.21
CA PHE A 61 5.70 10.03 -0.32
C PHE A 61 4.69 11.12 0.08
N VAL A 62 4.11 11.79 -0.92
CA VAL A 62 3.12 12.85 -0.73
C VAL A 62 1.91 12.62 -1.64
N THR A 63 0.72 12.91 -1.13
CA THR A 63 -0.49 13.05 -1.95
C THR A 63 -0.40 14.36 -2.73
N HIS A 64 -0.54 14.28 -4.06
CA HIS A 64 -0.71 15.44 -4.94
C HIS A 64 -2.16 15.89 -4.96
#